data_AF-A0A1X2DSL6-F1
#
_entry.id   AF-A0A1X2DSL6-F1
#
_cell.length_a   1.000
_cell.length_b   1.000
_cell.length_c   1.000
_cell.angle_alpha   90.00
_cell.angle_beta   90.00
_cell.angle_gamma   90.00
#
_symmetry.space_group_name_H-M   'P 1'
#
loop_
_entity.id
_entity.type
_entity.pdbx_description
1 polymer ?
#
loop_
_entity_poly.entity_id
_entity_poly.type
_entity_poly.pdbx_seq_one_letter_code
_entity_poly.pdbx_strand_id
1 'polypeptide(L)'
;MRQPELTSLIGLRDSDGDQLHLVRLDRANGFRRYLMAIGQERVFLTPGDLDRLSTVIRCEVGGRYDDLKAAFRFLAHAIWLLIVVAVLSLLASALTGPLFAYPWSN
;
A
#
# COMPACT_ATOMS: atom_id res chain seq x y z
N MET A 1 -39.78 -4.76 23.82
CA MET A 1 -38.39 -5.02 23.43
C MET A 1 -37.88 -3.78 22.70
N ARG A 2 -36.79 -3.14 23.16
CA ARG A 2 -36.27 -1.89 22.57
C ARG A 2 -35.49 -2.23 21.29
N GLN A 3 -35.89 -1.66 20.15
CA GLN A 3 -35.19 -1.81 18.88
C GLN A 3 -33.76 -1.25 19.01
N PRO A 4 -32.72 -1.95 18.54
CA PRO A 4 -31.38 -1.38 18.48
C PRO A 4 -31.35 -0.25 17.46
N GLU A 5 -30.95 0.94 17.89
CA GLU A 5 -30.82 2.10 17.02
C GLU A 5 -29.54 1.98 16.18
N LEU A 6 -29.70 2.15 14.87
CA LEU A 6 -28.66 1.99 13.87
C LEU A 6 -27.98 3.35 13.69
N THR A 7 -26.81 3.54 14.29
CA THR A 7 -26.19 4.88 14.40
C THR A 7 -25.18 5.19 13.31
N SER A 8 -24.66 4.19 12.57
CA SER A 8 -23.74 4.42 11.45
C SER A 8 -23.60 3.19 10.56
N LEU A 9 -23.57 3.41 9.24
CA LEU A 9 -23.39 2.39 8.20
C LEU A 9 -22.20 2.81 7.31
N ILE A 10 -21.17 1.96 7.22
CA ILE A 10 -20.07 2.12 6.27
C ILE A 10 -20.14 0.96 5.28
N GLY A 11 -20.37 1.28 4.00
CA GLY A 11 -20.38 0.32 2.90
C GLY A 11 -19.13 0.45 2.04
N LEU A 12 -18.37 -0.64 1.90
CA LEU A 12 -17.24 -0.75 0.99
C LEU A 12 -17.58 -1.80 -0.07
N ARG A 13 -17.31 -1.51 -1.34
CA ARG A 13 -17.56 -2.42 -2.45
C ARG A 13 -16.23 -2.84 -3.05
N ASP A 14 -16.01 -4.15 -3.14
CA ASP A 14 -14.87 -4.71 -3.84
C ASP A 14 -15.10 -4.67 -5.36
N SER A 15 -14.00 -4.73 -6.12
CA SER A 15 -13.97 -4.73 -7.59
C SER A 15 -14.74 -5.92 -8.17
N ASP A 16 -14.79 -7.03 -7.43
CA ASP A 16 -15.54 -8.25 -7.77
C ASP A 16 -17.04 -8.16 -7.44
N GLY A 17 -17.49 -7.03 -6.89
CA GLY A 17 -18.90 -6.73 -6.62
C GLY A 17 -19.36 -7.04 -5.19
N ASP A 18 -18.52 -7.71 -4.40
CA ASP A 18 -18.79 -8.00 -2.99
C ASP A 18 -18.91 -6.71 -2.17
N GLN A 19 -19.95 -6.64 -1.34
CA GLN A 19 -20.19 -5.51 -0.45
C GLN A 19 -19.94 -5.89 0.99
N LEU A 20 -19.06 -5.12 1.62
CA LEU A 20 -18.75 -5.16 3.03
C LEU A 20 -19.51 -4.02 3.72
N HIS A 21 -20.43 -4.38 4.61
CA HIS A 21 -21.23 -3.44 5.39
C HIS A 21 -20.84 -3.54 6.86
N LEU A 22 -20.38 -2.44 7.43
CA LEU A 22 -20.14 -2.34 8.87
C LEU A 22 -21.22 -1.47 9.51
N VAL A 23 -21.90 -2.05 10.50
CA VAL A 23 -23.02 -1.42 11.21
C VAL A 23 -22.69 -1.34 12.69
N ARG A 24 -22.83 -0.14 13.28
CA ARG A 24 -22.79 0.00 14.73
C ARG A 24 -24.16 -0.24 15.34
N LEU A 25 -24.21 -1.14 16.33
CA LEU A 25 -25.38 -1.44 17.14
C LEU A 25 -25.14 -0.88 18.54
N ASP A 26 -25.74 0.26 18.84
CA ASP A 26 -25.77 0.79 20.21
C ASP A 26 -26.93 0.14 20.98
N ARG A 27 -26.59 -0.62 22.03
CA ARG A 27 -27.57 -1.22 22.94
C ARG A 27 -27.75 -0.31 24.15
N ALA A 28 -28.99 -0.15 24.61
CA ALA A 28 -29.35 0.70 25.75
C ALA A 28 -28.63 0.40 27.08
N ASN A 29 -27.94 -0.75 27.19
CA ASN A 29 -27.14 -1.14 28.36
C ASN A 29 -25.67 -0.63 28.30
N GLY A 30 -25.34 0.28 27.39
CA GLY A 30 -23.98 0.83 27.23
C GLY A 30 -22.99 -0.08 26.49
N PHE A 31 -23.36 -1.33 26.21
CA PHE A 31 -22.56 -2.25 25.39
C PHE A 31 -22.66 -1.89 23.91
N ARG A 32 -21.49 -1.63 23.31
CA ARG A 32 -21.34 -1.41 21.87
C ARG A 32 -21.09 -2.76 21.18
N ARG A 33 -21.83 -3.04 20.12
CA ARG A 33 -21.60 -4.21 19.25
C ARG A 33 -21.56 -3.74 17.80
N TYR A 34 -20.80 -4.42 16.98
CA TYR A 34 -20.71 -4.13 15.56
C TYR A 34 -21.21 -5.33 14.77
N LEU A 35 -21.86 -5.09 13.65
CA LEU A 35 -22.26 -6.12 12.71
C LEU A 35 -21.52 -5.87 11.41
N MET A 36 -20.76 -6.86 10.98
CA MET A 36 -20.08 -6.87 9.71
C MET A 36 -20.82 -7.83 8.80
N ALA A 37 -21.25 -7.38 7.62
CA ALA A 37 -21.85 -8.22 6.61
C ALA A 37 -20.97 -8.24 5.36
N ILE A 38 -20.69 -9.42 4.83
CA ILE A 38 -19.97 -9.62 3.57
C ILE A 38 -20.93 -10.39 2.67
N GLY A 39 -21.50 -9.72 1.66
CA GLY A 39 -22.56 -10.31 0.83
C GLY A 39 -23.79 -10.73 1.68
N GLN A 40 -24.07 -12.04 1.74
CA GLN A 40 -25.17 -12.59 2.55
C GLN A 40 -24.75 -13.00 3.97
N GLU A 41 -23.46 -13.15 4.23
CA GLU A 41 -22.96 -13.57 5.54
C GLU A 41 -22.92 -12.39 6.52
N ARG A 42 -23.28 -12.65 7.78
CA ARG A 42 -23.32 -11.64 8.85
C ARG A 42 -22.56 -12.14 10.06
N VAL A 43 -21.57 -11.37 10.48
CA VAL A 43 -20.73 -11.66 11.65
C VAL A 43 -20.90 -10.55 12.68
N PHE A 44 -21.16 -10.94 13.93
CA PHE A 44 -21.19 -9.99 15.04
C PHE A 44 -19.79 -9.84 15.62
N LEU A 45 -19.29 -8.60 15.64
CA LEU A 45 -17.99 -8.27 16.18
C LEU A 45 -18.14 -7.53 17.51
N THR A 46 -17.33 -7.92 18.49
CA THR A 46 -17.13 -7.12 19.69
C THR A 46 -16.17 -5.95 19.39
N PRO A 47 -16.10 -4.92 20.25
CA PRO A 47 -15.13 -3.84 20.08
C PRO A 47 -13.68 -4.33 20.00
N GLY A 48 -13.33 -5.38 20.75
CA GLY A 48 -11.99 -5.97 20.72
C GLY A 48 -11.69 -6.70 19.40
N ASP A 49 -12.68 -7.38 18.83
CA ASP A 49 -12.53 -8.04 17.53
C ASP A 49 -12.32 -7.02 16.41
N LEU A 50 -13.03 -5.89 16.48
CA LEU A 50 -12.90 -4.80 15.51
C LEU A 50 -11.53 -4.13 15.59
N ASP A 51 -10.99 -3.94 16.80
CA ASP A 51 -9.65 -3.40 17.02
C ASP A 51 -8.56 -4.32 16.45
N ARG A 52 -8.72 -5.63 16.67
CA ARG A 52 -7.82 -6.66 16.10
C ARG A 52 -7.91 -6.71 14.58
N LEU A 53 -9.13 -6.64 14.02
CA LEU A 53 -9.34 -6.58 12.57
C LEU A 53 -8.72 -5.33 11.95
N SER A 54 -8.92 -4.16 12.57
CA SER A 54 -8.29 -2.89 12.17
C SER A 54 -6.77 -3.00 12.15
N THR A 55 -6.19 -3.64 13.17
CA THR A 55 -4.75 -3.88 13.24
C THR A 55 -4.26 -4.78 12.10
N VAL A 56 -4.94 -5.90 11.83
CA VAL A 56 -4.59 -6.81 10.73
C VAL A 56 -4.67 -6.11 9.37
N ILE A 57 -5.77 -5.40 9.10
CA ILE A 57 -5.94 -4.64 7.85
C ILE A 57 -4.83 -3.60 7.70
N ARG A 58 -4.50 -2.87 8.77
CA ARG A 58 -3.44 -1.86 8.73
C ARG A 58 -2.07 -2.49 8.50
N CYS A 59 -1.78 -3.66 9.10
CA CYS A 59 -0.53 -4.39 8.87
C CYS A 59 -0.42 -4.90 7.43
N GLU A 60 -1.50 -5.42 6.86
CA GLU A 60 -1.50 -6.01 5.52
C GLU A 60 -1.45 -4.94 4.42
N VAL A 61 -2.24 -3.87 4.56
CA VAL A 61 -2.21 -2.73 3.64
C VAL A 61 -0.93 -1.91 3.81
N GLY A 62 -0.50 -1.68 5.05
CA GLY A 62 0.70 -0.93 5.38
C GLY A 62 1.97 -1.65 4.92
N GLY A 63 2.08 -2.96 5.19
CA GLY A 63 3.22 -3.77 4.77
C GLY A 63 3.37 -3.80 3.25
N ARG A 64 2.28 -3.96 2.50
CA ARG A 64 2.31 -3.94 1.03
C ARG A 64 2.71 -2.58 0.47
N TYR A 65 2.27 -1.49 1.09
CA TYR A 65 2.63 -0.14 0.69
C TYR A 65 4.10 0.19 1.00
N ASP A 66 4.59 -0.25 2.15
CA ASP A 66 5.98 -0.04 2.58
C ASP A 66 6.96 -0.85 1.71
N ASP A 67 6.63 -2.09 1.34
CA ASP A 67 7.41 -2.89 0.40
C ASP A 67 7.45 -2.26 -1.00
N LEU A 68 6.30 -1.78 -1.50
CA LEU A 68 6.22 -1.09 -2.79
C LEU A 68 7.08 0.18 -2.78
N LYS A 69 7.04 0.96 -1.69
CA LYS A 69 7.83 2.17 -1.51
C LYS A 69 9.33 1.87 -1.44
N ALA A 70 9.71 0.78 -0.76
CA ALA A 70 11.08 0.31 -0.72
C ALA A 70 11.59 -0.09 -2.11
N ALA A 71 10.78 -0.81 -2.89
CA ALA A 71 11.10 -1.19 -4.26
C ALA A 71 11.26 0.03 -5.19
N PHE A 72 10.36 1.02 -5.12
CA PHE A 72 10.48 2.27 -5.88
C PHE A 72 11.74 3.05 -5.52
N ARG A 73 12.08 3.13 -4.24
CA ARG A 73 13.31 3.80 -3.80
C ARG A 73 14.55 3.09 -4.34
N PHE A 74 14.56 1.76 -4.34
CA PHE A 74 15.66 0.96 -4.90
C PHE A 74 15.81 1.19 -6.41
N LEU A 75 14.70 1.16 -7.16
CA LEU A 75 14.69 1.43 -8.60
C LEU A 75 15.22 2.84 -8.91
N ALA A 76 14.80 3.85 -8.15
CA ALA A 76 15.28 5.22 -8.31
C ALA A 76 16.81 5.32 -8.08
N HIS A 77 17.34 4.63 -7.07
CA HIS A 77 18.79 4.59 -6.83
C HIS A 77 19.53 3.88 -7.97
N ALA A 78 18.99 2.76 -8.47
CA ALA A 78 19.58 2.03 -9.59
C ALA A 78 19.64 2.89 -10.87
N ILE A 79 18.55 3.61 -11.19
CA ILE A 79 18.50 4.54 -12.32
C ILE A 79 19.54 5.65 -12.14
N TRP A 80 19.64 6.23 -10.95
CA TRP A 80 20.61 7.29 -10.67
C TRP A 80 22.05 6.80 -10.85
N LEU A 81 22.37 5.61 -10.32
CA LEU A 81 23.67 4.95 -10.52
C LEU A 81 23.96 4.71 -11.99
N LEU A 82 22.98 4.23 -12.75
CA LEU A 82 23.12 3.99 -14.19
C LEU A 82 23.44 5.29 -14.94
N ILE A 83 22.77 6.40 -14.60
CA ILE A 83 23.02 7.71 -15.19
C ILE A 83 24.46 8.17 -14.88
N VAL A 84 24.89 8.06 -13.62
CA VAL A 84 26.25 8.45 -13.22
C VAL A 84 27.30 7.61 -13.95
N VAL A 85 27.11 6.30 -14.04
CA VAL A 85 28.00 5.40 -14.77
C VAL A 85 28.05 5.77 -16.25
N ALA A 86 26.90 6.00 -16.90
CA ALA A 86 26.84 6.38 -18.30
C ALA A 86 27.57 7.71 -18.57
N VAL A 87 27.38 8.71 -17.71
CA VAL A 87 28.07 10.01 -17.82
C VAL A 87 29.57 9.84 -17.64
N LEU A 88 30.02 9.07 -16.65
CA LEU A 88 31.45 8.80 -16.43
C LEU A 88 32.07 8.04 -17.60
N SER A 89 31.39 7.03 -18.14
CA SER A 89 31.84 6.28 -19.32
C SER A 89 31.94 7.17 -20.56
N LEU A 90 30.96 8.07 -20.76
CA LEU A 90 30.98 9.03 -21.86
C LEU A 90 32.16 10.01 -21.70
N LEU A 91 32.38 10.54 -20.50
CA LEU A 91 33.48 11.46 -20.21
C LEU A 91 34.84 10.79 -20.38
N ALA A 92 34.98 9.55 -19.89
CA ALA A 92 36.18 8.75 -20.10
C ALA A 92 36.45 8.49 -21.58
N SER A 93 35.41 8.18 -22.37
CA SER A 93 35.53 7.98 -23.82
C SER A 93 35.91 9.26 -24.55
N ALA A 94 35.37 10.41 -24.14
CA ALA A 94 35.71 11.71 -24.70
C ALA A 94 37.14 12.16 -24.35
N LEU A 95 37.67 11.75 -23.21
CA LEU A 95 39.05 12.04 -22.78
C LEU A 95 40.08 11.06 -23.38
N THR A 96 39.71 9.80 -23.56
CA THR A 96 40.59 8.77 -24.16
C THR A 96 40.54 8.73 -25.69
N GLY A 97 39.43 9.13 -26.31
CA GLY A 97 39.27 9.20 -27.76
C GLY A 97 40.33 10.06 -28.47
N PRO A 98 40.69 11.27 -27.98
CA PRO A 98 41.75 12.09 -28.56
C PRO A 98 43.16 11.55 -28.29
N LEU A 99 43.35 10.75 -27.23
CA LEU A 99 44.66 10.16 -26.89
C LEU A 99 45.02 8.96 -27.79
N PHE A 100 44.03 8.32 -28.41
CA PHE A 100 44.23 7.25 -29.41
C PHE A 100 44.14 7.74 -30.87
N ALA A 101 43.79 9.02 -31.10
CA ALA A 101 43.92 9.68 -32.40
C ALA A 101 45.38 10.07 -32.66
N TYR A 102 46.17 9.05 -33.00
CA TYR A 102 47.58 9.01 -33.40
C TYR A 102 48.11 10.22 -34.22
N PRO A 103 49.40 10.60 -34.08
CA PRO A 103 50.23 11.05 -35.18
C PRO A 103 51.25 9.96 -35.53
N TRP A 104 50.82 8.93 -36.26
CA TRP A 104 51.70 8.29 -37.25
C TRP A 104 51.01 8.40 -38.59
N SER A 105 51.34 9.46 -39.30
CA SER A 105 51.46 9.40 -40.76
C SER A 105 52.95 9.57 -41.07
N ASN A 106 53.47 8.66 -41.90
CA ASN A 106 54.77 8.80 -42.56
C ASN A 106 54.96 10.20 -43.17
#